data_AF-A0AAW6EEN1-F1
#
_entry.id   AF-A0AAW6EEN1-F1
#
_cell.length_a   1.000
_cell.length_b   1.000
_cell.length_c   1.000
_cell.angle_alpha   90.00
_cell.angle_beta   90.00
_cell.angle_gamma   90.00
#
_symmetry.space_group_name_H-M   'P 1'
#
loop_
_entity.id
_entity.type
_entity.pdbx_description
1 polymer ?
#
loop_
_entity_poly.entity_id
_entity_poly.type
_entity_poly.pdbx_seq_one_letter_code
_entity_poly.pdbx_strand_id
1 'polypeptide(L)' 'MSGKTSTASKRLYNEKTYDRISLVVKKGRREELKAYAESKGMSINGYINKLIDEDMKTADKE' A
#
# COMPACT_ATOMS: atom_id res chain seq x y z
N MET A 1 -21.40 -8.08 29.21
CA MET A 1 -21.30 -7.16 28.05
C MET A 1 -19.85 -7.16 27.56
N SER A 2 -19.48 -7.98 26.59
CA SER A 2 -18.10 -8.05 26.07
C SER A 2 -18.03 -7.62 24.59
N GLY A 3 -17.19 -6.61 24.33
CA GLY A 3 -16.30 -6.63 23.16
C GLY A 3 -16.82 -6.18 21.79
N LYS A 4 -17.56 -5.06 21.65
CA LYS A 4 -17.91 -4.52 20.31
C LYS A 4 -17.28 -3.16 19.95
N THR A 5 -16.59 -2.49 20.86
CA THR A 5 -16.09 -1.12 20.62
C THR A 5 -14.73 -1.08 19.91
N SER A 6 -13.85 -2.06 20.12
CA SER A 6 -12.46 -1.98 19.62
C SER A 6 -12.35 -2.00 18.08
N THR A 7 -13.21 -2.75 17.40
CA THR A 7 -13.17 -2.85 15.92
C THR A 7 -13.63 -1.57 15.25
N ALA A 8 -14.66 -0.90 15.78
CA ALA A 8 -15.18 0.35 15.24
C ALA A 8 -14.16 1.49 15.36
N SER A 9 -13.50 1.61 16.52
CA SER A 9 -12.47 2.63 16.74
C SER A 9 -11.25 2.43 15.84
N LYS A 10 -10.78 1.19 15.66
CA LYS A 10 -9.66 0.88 14.74
C LYS A 10 -10.01 1.20 13.28
N ARG A 11 -11.25 0.96 12.87
CA ARG A 11 -11.71 1.28 11.51
C ARG A 11 -11.73 2.78 11.26
N LEU A 12 -12.28 3.58 12.19
CA LEU A 12 -12.29 5.04 12.10
C LEU A 12 -10.88 5.64 12.05
N TYR A 13 -9.95 5.10 12.83
CA TYR A 13 -8.54 5.49 12.76
C TYR A 13 -7.93 5.17 11.39
N ASN A 14 -8.14 3.95 10.89
CA ASN A 14 -7.61 3.55 9.60
C ASN A 14 -8.17 4.39 8.44
N GLU A 15 -9.46 4.74 8.47
CA GLU A 15 -10.09 5.60 7.45
C GLU A 15 -9.61 7.05 7.52
N LYS A 16 -9.31 7.57 8.72
CA LYS A 16 -8.84 8.95 8.89
C LYS A 16 -7.36 9.13 8.50
N THR A 17 -6.55 8.08 8.64
CA THR A 17 -5.09 8.17 8.49
C THR A 17 -4.59 7.56 7.19
N TYR A 18 -5.32 6.62 6.58
CA TYR A 18 -4.86 5.90 5.40
C TYR A 18 -5.94 5.82 4.33
N ASP A 19 -5.61 6.30 3.13
CA ASP A 19 -6.36 5.98 1.92
C ASP A 19 -6.04 4.55 1.47
N ARG A 20 -7.07 3.72 1.31
CA ARG A 20 -6.91 2.34 0.83
C ARG A 20 -7.09 2.30 -0.68
N ILE A 21 -6.02 1.97 -1.39
CA ILE A 21 -6.07 1.74 -2.84
C ILE A 21 -6.16 0.22 -3.10
N SER A 22 -7.20 -0.19 -3.82
CA SER A 22 -7.33 -1.58 -4.30
C SER A 22 -6.64 -1.71 -5.66
N LEU A 23 -5.49 -2.39 -5.68
CA LEU A 23 -4.76 -2.66 -6.92
C LEU A 23 -5.15 -4.04 -7.47
N VAL A 24 -5.73 -4.06 -8.67
CA VAL A 24 -6.00 -5.31 -9.40
C VAL A 24 -4.81 -5.60 -10.31
N VAL A 25 -4.09 -6.68 -10.02
CA VAL A 25 -3.01 -7.21 -10.87
C VAL A 25 -3.38 -8.61 -11.35
N LYS A 26 -2.88 -9.00 -12.52
CA LYS A 26 -3.04 -10.37 -13.02
C LYS A 26 -2.46 -11.37 -12.02
N LYS A 27 -3.10 -12.54 -11.90
CA LYS A 27 -2.63 -13.64 -11.07
C LYS A 27 -1.19 -14.03 -11.48
N GLY A 28 -0.31 -14.28 -10.51
CA GLY A 28 1.12 -14.53 -10.71
C GLY A 28 1.99 -13.27 -10.60
N ARG A 29 1.55 -12.14 -11.18
CA ARG A 29 2.35 -10.90 -11.15
C ARG A 29 2.53 -10.31 -9.75
N ARG A 30 1.64 -10.63 -8.82
CA ARG A 30 1.80 -10.27 -7.40
C ARG A 30 3.05 -10.93 -6.79
N GLU A 31 3.35 -12.17 -7.16
CA GLU A 31 4.51 -12.91 -6.64
C GLU A 31 5.81 -12.35 -7.22
N GLU A 32 5.81 -12.01 -8.51
CA GLU A 32 6.94 -11.32 -9.15
C GLU A 32 7.22 -9.96 -8.47
N LEU A 33 6.17 -9.16 -8.24
CA LEU A 33 6.30 -7.89 -7.52
C LEU A 33 6.79 -8.09 -6.08
N LYS A 34 6.36 -9.17 -5.42
CA LYS A 34 6.81 -9.53 -4.08
C LYS A 34 8.29 -9.86 -4.07
N ALA A 35 8.73 -10.78 -4.91
CA ALA A 35 10.13 -11.19 -4.99
C ALA A 35 11.04 -10.01 -5.35
N TYR A 36 10.58 -9.12 -6.24
CA TYR A 36 11.33 -7.92 -6.62
C TYR A 36 11.37 -6.86 -5.50
N ALA A 37 10.27 -6.68 -4.76
CA ALA A 37 10.27 -5.80 -3.60
C ALA A 37 11.18 -6.36 -2.48
N GLU A 38 11.12 -7.66 -2.23
CA GLU A 38 11.95 -8.36 -1.24
C GLU A 38 13.45 -8.30 -1.59
N SER A 39 13.81 -8.42 -2.87
CA SER A 39 15.21 -8.25 -3.29
C SER A 39 15.75 -6.83 -3.04
N LYS A 40 14.84 -5.83 -2.98
CA LYS A 40 15.16 -4.44 -2.60
C LYS A 40 15.00 -4.18 -1.09
N GLY A 41 14.66 -5.18 -0.29
CA GLY A 41 14.40 -5.03 1.15
C GLY A 41 13.14 -4.23 1.46
N MET A 42 12.18 -4.17 0.53
CA MET A 42 10.94 -3.40 0.65
C MET A 42 9.72 -4.33 0.66
N SER A 43 8.63 -3.87 1.27
CA SER A 43 7.32 -4.51 1.07
C SER A 43 6.76 -4.15 -0.31
N ILE A 44 5.84 -4.95 -0.83
CA ILE A 44 5.13 -4.65 -2.09
C ILE A 44 4.52 -3.25 -2.06
N ASN A 45 3.84 -2.89 -0.97
CA ASN A 45 3.22 -1.58 -0.82
C ASN A 45 4.26 -0.46 -0.78
N GLY A 46 5.35 -0.65 -0.04
CA GLY A 46 6.45 0.33 0.01
C GLY A 46 7.10 0.52 -1.35
N TYR A 47 7.28 -0.56 -2.11
CA TYR A 47 7.81 -0.50 -3.46
C TYR A 47 6.88 0.24 -4.43
N ILE A 48 5.57 -0.02 -4.38
CA ILE A 48 4.57 0.68 -5.20
C ILE A 48 4.54 2.18 -4.86
N ASN A 49 4.47 2.53 -3.57
CA ASN A 49 4.45 3.94 -3.17
C ASN A 49 5.73 4.66 -3.62
N LYS A 50 6.89 4.02 -3.45
CA LYS A 50 8.16 4.59 -3.91
C LYS A 50 8.19 4.84 -5.42
N LEU A 51 7.67 3.91 -6.23
CA LEU A 51 7.58 4.09 -7.68
C LEU A 51 6.66 5.27 -8.05
N ILE A 52 5.51 5.39 -7.38
CA ILE A 52 4.57 6.49 -7.59
C ILE A 52 5.22 7.82 -7.19
N ASP A 53 5.87 7.89 -6.03
CA ASP A 53 6.56 9.09 -5.55
C ASP A 53 7.71 9.50 -6.48
N GLU A 54 8.48 8.53 -6.99
CA GLU A 54 9.54 8.78 -7.98
C GLU A 54 8.95 9.33 -9.28
N ASP A 55 7.92 8.68 -9.82
CA ASP A 55 7.24 9.09 -11.06
C ASP A 55 6.65 10.50 -10.95
N MET A 56 5.90 10.77 -9.87
CA MET A 56 5.30 12.08 -9.57
C MET A 56 6.36 13.19 -9.41
N LYS A 57 7.53 12.88 -8.83
CA LYS A 57 8.63 13.85 -8.72
C LYS A 57 9.24 14.21 -10.07
N THR A 58 9.21 13.29 -11.03
CA THR A 58 9.69 13.56 -12.39
C THR A 58 8.68 14.39 -13.19
N ALA A 59 7.39 14.17 -12.99
CA ALA A 59 6.33 14.90 -13.70
C ALA A 59 6.26 16.41 -13.36
N ASP A 60 6.71 16.81 -12.18
CA ASP A 60 6.72 18.22 -11.74
C ASP A 60 7.97 18.99 -12.21
N LYS A 61 8.93 18.32 -12.86
CA LYS A 61 10.20 18.90 -13.30
C LYS A 61 10.28 19.22 -14.80
N GLU A 62 9.17 19.16 -15.53
CA GLU A 62 9.08 19.57 -16.94
C GLU A 62 8.28 20.86 -17.12
#